data_AF-A0A7X0MNY0-F1
#
_entry.id   AF-A0A7X0MNY0-F1
#
_cell.length_a   1.000
_cell.length_b   1.000
_cell.length_c   1.000
_cell.angle_alpha   90.00
_cell.angle_beta   90.00
_cell.angle_gamma   90.00
#
_symmetry.space_group_name_H-M   'P 1'
#
loop_
_entity.id
_entity.type
_entity.pdbx_description
1 polymer ?
#
loop_
_entity_poly.entity_id
_entity_poly.type
_entity_poly.pdbx_seq_one_letter_code
_entity_poly.pdbx_strand_id
1 'polypeptide(L)'
;MTELFRNHRYVLALHNDTAHPHVHVAYALRNNDGPRTFLSHTDKQQLRETFAEKLRNLGVDANATLRKTRGLDEQPDRRGVHHRRKEGREVRVDNEAVSDVQRDTRRALHPGNRRAFRAPTIPRRPRSRRA
;
A
#
# COMPACT_ATOMS: atom_id res chain seq x y z
N MET A 1 17.18 2.12 12.78
CA MET A 1 17.56 2.29 11.35
C MET A 1 18.85 1.54 11.02
N THR A 2 19.77 1.39 11.98
CA THR A 2 21.07 0.71 11.82
C THR A 2 20.98 -0.81 11.67
N GLU A 3 19.92 -1.48 12.14
CA GLU A 3 19.80 -2.95 11.99
C GLU A 3 19.32 -3.39 10.60
N LEU A 4 18.29 -2.75 10.05
CA LEU A 4 17.74 -3.10 8.72
C LEU A 4 18.68 -2.77 7.55
N PHE A 5 19.59 -1.81 7.72
CA PHE A 5 20.46 -1.30 6.64
C PHE A 5 21.95 -1.40 6.96
N ARG A 6 22.33 -2.22 7.95
CA ARG A 6 23.75 -2.41 8.28
C ARG A 6 24.52 -2.84 7.03
N ASN A 7 25.67 -2.22 6.79
CA ASN A 7 26.57 -2.49 5.66
C ASN A 7 25.96 -2.34 4.25
N HIS A 8 24.86 -1.60 4.11
CA HIS A 8 24.32 -1.23 2.82
C HIS A 8 24.81 0.13 2.37
N ARG A 9 25.19 0.24 1.09
CA ARG A 9 25.48 1.52 0.46
C ARG A 9 24.17 2.26 0.19
N TYR A 10 24.17 3.57 0.37
CA TYR A 10 23.02 4.42 0.06
C TYR A 10 23.46 5.79 -0.43
N VAL A 11 22.56 6.49 -1.11
CA VAL A 11 22.70 7.87 -1.56
C VAL A 11 21.45 8.63 -1.12
N LEU A 12 21.65 9.89 -0.71
CA LEU A 12 20.61 10.81 -0.31
C LEU A 12 20.64 12.03 -1.24
N ALA A 13 19.48 12.51 -1.66
CA ALA A 13 19.33 13.77 -2.39
C ALA A 13 18.25 14.62 -1.73
N LEU A 14 18.64 15.79 -1.22
CA LEU A 14 17.71 16.76 -0.63
C LEU A 14 17.17 17.68 -1.71
N HIS A 15 15.85 17.70 -1.86
CA HIS A 15 15.12 18.68 -2.65
C HIS A 15 14.56 19.75 -1.73
N ASN A 16 15.05 20.98 -1.89
CA ASN A 16 14.53 22.19 -1.26
C ASN A 16 13.95 23.18 -2.30
N ASP A 17 13.88 22.74 -3.55
CA ASP A 17 13.43 23.46 -4.75
C ASP A 17 11.93 23.30 -5.02
N THR A 18 11.21 22.56 -4.18
CA THR A 18 9.77 22.32 -4.29
C THR A 18 9.03 22.84 -3.06
N ALA A 19 7.69 22.93 -3.15
CA ALA A 19 6.84 23.42 -2.06
C ALA A 19 6.97 22.61 -0.75
N HIS A 20 7.44 21.37 -0.83
CA HIS A 20 7.61 20.48 0.33
C HIS A 20 9.03 19.91 0.31
N PRO A 21 9.95 20.41 1.16
CA PRO A 21 11.30 19.89 1.24
C PRO A 21 11.28 18.39 1.52
N HIS A 22 11.94 17.60 0.67
CA HIS A 22 11.95 16.15 0.78
C HIS A 22 13.30 15.57 0.41
N VAL A 23 13.61 14.39 0.96
CA VAL A 23 14.85 13.67 0.67
C VAL A 23 14.51 12.39 -0.07
N HIS A 24 15.13 12.18 -1.23
CA HIS A 24 15.15 10.88 -1.88
C HIS A 24 16.26 10.01 -1.27
N VAL A 25 15.90 8.78 -0.94
CA VAL A 25 16.85 7.77 -0.44
C VAL A 25 16.89 6.63 -1.44
N ALA A 26 18.05 6.41 -2.04
CA ALA A 26 18.34 5.21 -2.81
C ALA A 26 19.29 4.34 -1.99
N TYR A 27 18.91 3.10 -1.73
CA TYR A 27 19.77 2.14 -1.03
C TYR A 27 20.04 0.94 -1.93
N ALA A 28 21.27 0.43 -1.88
CA ALA A 28 21.64 -0.78 -2.58
C ALA A 28 20.88 -1.96 -1.94
N LEU A 29 20.29 -2.82 -2.75
CA LEU A 29 19.63 -4.04 -2.25
C LEU A 29 20.63 -5.12 -1.82
N ARG A 30 21.89 -5.01 -2.24
CA ARG A 30 22.97 -5.87 -1.76
C ARG A 30 23.80 -5.09 -0.75
N ASN A 31 24.04 -5.68 0.41
CA ASN A 31 25.11 -5.23 1.30
C ASN A 31 26.47 -5.55 0.67
N ASN A 32 27.54 -5.04 1.27
CA ASN A 32 28.89 -5.32 0.80
C ASN A 32 29.31 -6.78 1.00
N ASP A 33 28.64 -7.52 1.90
CA ASP A 33 29.10 -8.83 2.41
C ASP A 33 28.12 -9.99 2.16
N GLY A 34 27.00 -9.81 1.44
CA GLY A 34 25.91 -10.79 1.48
C GLY A 34 24.78 -10.67 0.45
N PRO A 35 23.66 -11.39 0.70
CA PRO A 35 22.59 -11.59 -0.27
C PRO A 35 21.69 -10.35 -0.44
N ARG A 36 20.90 -10.34 -1.52
CA ARG A 36 19.93 -9.27 -1.76
C ARG A 36 18.90 -9.20 -0.62
N THR A 37 18.80 -8.07 0.05
CA THR A 37 17.76 -7.77 1.03
C THR A 37 16.54 -7.20 0.32
N PHE A 38 15.36 -7.74 0.62
CA PHE A 38 14.08 -7.20 0.16
C PHE A 38 13.33 -6.61 1.34
N LEU A 39 12.81 -5.38 1.20
CA LEU A 39 11.99 -4.76 2.24
C LEU A 39 10.56 -5.29 2.17
N SER A 40 10.19 -6.05 3.21
CA SER A 40 8.83 -6.50 3.44
C SER A 40 7.87 -5.33 3.71
N HIS A 41 6.56 -5.61 3.74
CA HIS A 41 5.59 -4.61 4.18
C HIS A 41 5.77 -4.20 5.65
N THR A 42 6.18 -5.14 6.50
CA THR A 42 6.48 -4.89 7.91
C THR A 42 7.71 -3.99 8.05
N ASP A 43 8.76 -4.25 7.26
CA ASP A 43 10.00 -3.46 7.30
C ASP A 43 9.76 -2.01 6.92
N LYS A 44 8.91 -1.78 5.91
CA LYS A 44 8.50 -0.43 5.49
C LYS A 44 7.75 0.31 6.60
N GLN A 45 6.95 -0.40 7.39
CA GLN A 45 6.24 0.21 8.51
C GLN A 45 7.20 0.54 9.66
N GLN A 46 8.06 -0.41 10.05
CA GLN A 46 9.09 -0.18 11.06
C GLN A 46 9.98 1.02 10.69
N LEU A 47 10.32 1.15 9.40
CA LEU A 47 11.06 2.30 8.90
C LEU A 47 10.34 3.62 9.11
N ARG A 48 9.04 3.68 8.82
CA ARG A 48 8.23 4.88 9.03
C ARG A 48 8.16 5.25 10.51
N GLU A 49 7.97 4.26 11.37
CA GLU A 49 7.89 4.45 12.82
C GLU A 49 9.21 4.93 13.40
N THR A 50 10.32 4.26 13.08
CA THR A 50 11.66 4.67 13.51
C THR A 50 12.02 6.07 12.98
N PHE A 51 11.63 6.39 11.75
CA PHE A 51 11.87 7.72 11.19
C PHE A 51 11.10 8.80 11.96
N ALA A 52 9.81 8.59 12.21
CA ALA A 52 8.99 9.51 13.00
C ALA A 52 9.51 9.65 14.45
N GLU A 53 9.95 8.56 15.07
CA GLU A 53 10.59 8.58 16.39
C GLU A 53 11.85 9.46 16.39
N LYS A 54 12.75 9.27 15.42
CA LYS A 54 13.95 10.09 15.30
C LYS A 54 13.65 11.57 15.06
N LEU A 55 12.62 11.88 14.26
CA LEU A 55 12.18 13.26 14.05
C LEU A 55 11.66 13.90 15.34
N ARG A 56 10.86 13.17 16.13
CA ARG A 56 10.38 13.64 17.43
C ARG A 56 11.52 13.91 18.41
N ASN A 57 12.55 13.07 18.41
CA ASN A 57 13.75 13.31 19.23
C ASN A 57 14.53 14.57 18.80
N LEU A 58 14.34 15.03 17.56
CA LEU A 58 14.88 16.31 17.05
C LEU A 58 13.91 17.49 17.22
N GLY A 59 12.79 17.29 17.94
CA GLY A 59 11.78 18.32 18.18
C GLY A 59 10.78 18.52 17.04
N VAL A 60 10.77 17.65 16.02
CA VAL A 60 9.83 17.71 14.89
C VAL A 60 8.63 16.82 15.19
N ASP A 61 7.41 17.40 15.20
CA ASP A 61 6.19 16.63 15.34
C ASP A 61 5.95 15.75 14.10
N ALA A 62 6.00 14.44 14.31
CA ALA A 62 5.90 13.44 13.26
C ALA A 62 5.15 12.21 13.75
N ASN A 63 4.25 11.69 12.91
CA ASN A 63 3.44 10.50 13.21
C ASN A 63 3.50 9.47 12.07
N ALA A 64 3.54 8.18 12.43
CA ALA A 64 3.67 7.05 11.51
C ALA A 64 2.56 5.99 11.73
N THR A 65 1.31 6.42 11.89
CA THR A 65 0.17 5.49 12.06
C THR A 65 -0.08 4.62 10.83
N LEU A 66 -0.34 3.34 11.06
CA LEU A 66 -0.84 2.41 10.06
C LEU A 66 -2.13 2.95 9.43
N ARG A 67 -2.27 2.79 8.11
CA ARG A 67 -3.48 3.24 7.41
C ARG A 67 -4.75 2.58 7.98
N LYS A 68 -4.69 1.26 8.20
CA LYS A 68 -5.83 0.45 8.68
C LYS A 68 -6.35 0.86 10.06
N THR A 69 -5.52 1.54 10.86
CA THR A 69 -5.89 1.91 12.23
C THR A 69 -6.51 3.29 12.33
N ARG A 70 -6.62 4.04 11.22
CA ARG A 70 -7.12 5.42 11.22
C ARG A 70 -8.65 5.54 11.26
N GLY A 71 -9.38 4.44 11.07
CA GLY A 71 -10.85 4.45 10.96
C GLY A 71 -11.31 5.14 9.67
N LEU A 72 -12.33 4.60 9.00
CA LEU A 72 -12.79 4.98 7.65
C LEU A 72 -11.93 4.39 6.51
N ASP A 73 -11.82 3.06 6.45
CA ASP A 73 -11.33 2.36 5.25
C ASP A 73 -12.46 2.28 4.20
N GLU A 74 -12.85 3.41 3.61
CA GLU A 74 -13.45 3.35 2.27
C GLU A 74 -12.38 2.77 1.33
N GLN A 75 -12.69 1.66 0.67
CA GLN A 75 -11.76 1.11 -0.30
C GLN A 75 -11.60 2.13 -1.43
N PRO A 76 -10.37 2.66 -1.64
CA PRO A 76 -10.17 3.64 -2.69
C PRO A 76 -10.44 2.96 -4.03
N ASP A 77 -10.98 3.73 -4.97
CA ASP A 77 -11.12 3.29 -6.35
C ASP A 77 -9.81 2.66 -6.84
N ARG A 78 -9.92 1.54 -7.57
CA ARG A 78 -8.76 0.99 -8.26
C ARG A 78 -8.15 2.10 -9.13
N ARG A 79 -6.82 2.23 -9.15
CA ARG A 79 -6.13 3.35 -9.83
C ARG A 79 -6.68 3.66 -11.22
N GLY A 80 -6.96 2.65 -12.04
CA GLY A 80 -7.53 2.84 -13.38
C GLY A 80 -8.96 3.40 -13.40
N VAL A 81 -9.79 3.06 -12.41
CA VAL A 81 -11.14 3.64 -12.20
C VAL A 81 -11.01 5.09 -11.76
N HIS A 82 -10.12 5.36 -10.81
CA HIS A 82 -9.85 6.71 -10.31
C HIS A 82 -9.39 7.66 -11.43
N HIS A 83 -8.38 7.27 -12.23
CA HIS A 83 -7.91 8.07 -13.36
C HIS A 83 -9.00 8.31 -14.40
N ARG A 84 -9.79 7.27 -14.72
CA ARG A 84 -10.90 7.39 -15.67
C ARG A 84 -11.96 8.38 -15.20
N ARG A 85 -12.35 8.33 -13.91
CA ARG A 85 -13.26 9.31 -13.31
C ARG A 85 -12.68 10.72 -13.33
N LYS A 86 -11.39 10.86 -12.99
CA LYS A 86 -10.67 12.15 -13.04
C LYS A 86 -10.64 12.75 -14.45
N GLU A 87 -10.60 11.89 -15.48
CA GLU A 87 -10.66 12.25 -16.89
C GLU A 87 -12.10 12.43 -17.42
N GLY A 88 -13.13 12.37 -16.56
CA GLY A 88 -14.54 12.50 -16.96
C GLY A 88 -15.08 11.34 -17.79
N ARG A 89 -14.36 10.22 -17.84
CA ARG A 89 -14.75 9.04 -18.63
C ARG A 89 -15.63 8.10 -17.80
N GLU A 90 -16.65 7.54 -18.44
CA GLU A 90 -17.56 6.61 -17.76
C GLU A 90 -16.88 5.31 -17.32
N VAL A 91 -17.16 4.92 -16.08
CA VAL A 91 -16.78 3.62 -15.54
C VAL A 91 -17.99 2.71 -15.68
N ARG A 92 -17.97 1.80 -16.65
CA ARG A 92 -18.97 0.73 -16.73
C ARG A 92 -18.81 -0.19 -15.51
N VAL A 93 -19.80 -0.14 -14.62
CA VAL A 93 -19.92 -1.07 -13.49
C VAL A 93 -20.74 -2.25 -13.97
N ASP A 94 -20.21 -3.45 -13.75
CA ASP A 94 -20.89 -4.69 -14.09
C ASP A 94 -21.85 -5.03 -12.94
N ASN A 95 -23.13 -4.67 -13.11
CA ASN A 95 -24.14 -4.77 -12.05
C ASN A 95 -24.34 -6.22 -11.57
N GLU A 96 -24.12 -7.20 -12.44
CA GLU A 96 -24.22 -8.61 -12.11
C GLU A 96 -23.09 -9.01 -11.15
N ALA A 97 -21.85 -8.64 -11.48
CA ALA A 97 -20.69 -8.85 -10.60
C ALA A 97 -20.81 -8.12 -9.25
N VAL A 98 -21.45 -6.93 -9.23
CA VAL A 98 -21.74 -6.22 -7.97
C VAL A 98 -22.75 -6.98 -7.12
N SER A 99 -23.81 -7.50 -7.74
CA SER A 99 -24.86 -8.26 -7.04
C SER A 99 -24.32 -9.57 -6.43
N ASP A 100 -23.39 -10.25 -7.12
CA ASP A 100 -22.75 -11.46 -6.65
C ASP A 100 -21.85 -11.19 -5.43
N VAL A 101 -21.05 -10.12 -5.48
CA VAL A 101 -20.24 -9.68 -4.34
C VAL A 101 -21.13 -9.33 -3.14
N GLN A 102 -22.24 -8.62 -3.36
CA GLN A 102 -23.20 -8.30 -2.28
C GLN A 102 -23.81 -9.57 -1.68
N ARG A 103 -24.19 -10.55 -2.50
CA ARG A 103 -24.74 -11.84 -2.05
C ARG A 103 -23.73 -12.64 -1.24
N ASP A 104 -22.48 -12.72 -1.71
CA ASP A 104 -21.39 -13.40 -1.01
C ASP A 104 -21.05 -12.73 0.33
N THR A 105 -21.04 -11.39 0.35
CA THR A 105 -20.78 -10.63 1.58
C THR A 105 -21.89 -10.86 2.61
N ARG A 106 -23.16 -10.84 2.17
CA ARG A 106 -24.32 -11.13 3.03
C ARG A 106 -24.25 -12.56 3.59
N ARG A 107 -23.87 -13.53 2.75
CA ARG A 107 -23.66 -14.93 3.14
C ARG A 107 -22.53 -15.11 4.15
N ALA A 108 -21.44 -14.36 4.02
CA ALA A 108 -20.31 -14.40 4.96
C ALA A 108 -20.65 -13.80 6.33
N LEU A 109 -21.54 -12.80 6.38
CA LEU A 109 -21.98 -12.13 7.62
C LEU A 109 -23.14 -12.85 8.33
N HIS A 110 -23.71 -13.92 7.76
CA HIS A 110 -24.82 -14.65 8.37
C HIS A 110 -24.39 -15.41 9.65
N PRO A 111 -25.14 -15.28 10.77
CA PRO A 111 -24.73 -15.75 12.10
C PRO A 111 -24.57 -17.27 12.24
N GLY A 112 -25.05 -18.08 11.28
CA GLY A 112 -24.88 -19.53 11.26
C GLY A 112 -23.65 -20.03 10.50
N ASN A 113 -22.88 -19.15 9.85
CA ASN A 113 -21.82 -19.55 8.93
C ASN A 113 -20.46 -19.68 9.66
N ARG A 114 -20.14 -20.89 10.14
CA ARG A 114 -18.89 -21.20 10.87
C ARG A 114 -17.66 -21.44 9.97
N ARG A 115 -17.74 -21.21 8.65
CA ARG A 115 -16.60 -21.43 7.75
C ARG A 115 -15.65 -20.23 7.79
N ALA A 116 -14.36 -20.50 7.93
CA ALA A 116 -13.30 -19.50 7.85
C ALA A 116 -13.48 -18.61 6.61
N PHE A 117 -13.37 -17.29 6.80
CA PHE A 117 -13.41 -16.28 5.73
C PHE A 117 -12.54 -16.73 4.54
N ARG A 118 -13.17 -17.18 3.45
CA ARG A 118 -12.49 -17.41 2.17
C ARG A 118 -12.68 -16.12 1.38
N ALA A 119 -11.58 -15.46 1.01
CA ALA A 119 -11.64 -14.24 0.22
C ALA A 119 -12.48 -14.48 -1.05
N PRO A 120 -13.37 -13.54 -1.43
CA PRO A 120 -14.18 -13.69 -2.63
C PRO A 120 -13.28 -13.89 -3.85
N THR A 121 -13.57 -14.93 -4.63
CA THR A 121 -12.86 -15.22 -5.87
C THR A 121 -13.26 -14.15 -6.88
N ILE A 122 -12.45 -13.10 -7.06
CA ILE A 122 -12.70 -12.09 -8.09
C ILE A 122 -12.57 -12.80 -9.45
N PRO A 123 -13.63 -12.90 -10.27
CA PRO A 123 -13.54 -13.54 -11.57
C PRO A 123 -12.51 -12.79 -12.43
N ARG A 124 -11.48 -13.51 -12.89
CA ARG A 124 -10.52 -12.96 -13.84
C ARG A 124 -11.21 -12.88 -15.20
N ARG A 125 -11.49 -11.66 -15.67
CA ARG A 125 -11.93 -11.46 -17.06
C ARG A 125 -10.89 -12.09 -18.01
N PRO A 126 -11.33 -12.83 -19.04
CA PRO A 126 -10.42 -13.35 -20.05
C PRO A 126 -9.69 -12.17 -20.71
N ARG A 127 -8.38 -12.30 -20.89
CA ARG A 127 -7.60 -11.32 -21.65
C ARG A 127 -8.10 -11.38 -23.10
N SER A 128 -8.63 -10.27 -23.62
CA SER A 128 -8.89 -10.13 -25.05
C SER A 128 -7.59 -10.43 -25.80
N ARG A 129 -7.60 -11.45 -26.67
CA ARG A 129 -6.54 -11.61 -27.67
C ARG A 129 -6.52 -10.34 -28.51
N ARG A 130 -5.40 -9.62 -28.50
CA ARG A 130 -5.13 -8.62 -29.53
C ARG A 130 -5.02 -9.40 -30.85
N ALA A 131 -5.86 -9.05 -31.81
CA ALA A 131 -5.65 -9.37 -33.21
C ALA A 131 -4.47 -8.53 -33.73
#